data_AF-A0A2A2JKF9-F1
#
_entry.id   AF-A0A2A2JKF9-F1
#
_cell.length_a   1.000
_cell.length_b   1.000
_cell.length_c   1.000
_cell.angle_alpha   90.00
_cell.angle_beta   90.00
_cell.angle_gamma   90.00
#
_symmetry.space_group_name_H-M   'P 1'
#
loop_
_entity.id
_entity.type
_entity.pdbx_description
1 polymer ?
#
loop_
_entity_poly.entity_id
_entity_poly.type
_entity_poly.pdbx_seq_one_letter_code
_entity_poly.pdbx_strand_id
1 'polypeptide(L)'
;MILDVLPLELMREVLLDLPTVDIIQAVKCTRRLYHFAKVDKALGRQLQKRTFKFCLRLGGHSMCRKCRKLVVCIYLNAGFRRANDAATQWSRFNFWFGGEECKRDCECKCGYIDDRMPKIEPTKFVIKSDSMDDAVINCAKLFNIFTKFCVVRKLELKLYSNDDHLWDKMDAFFNANPPDLRIRPIVSITSMYNLDDFLTSNVFLNGLAQISIYNTDESTRVDAYHEVLRRTPNVAFLGMDLPYTYEDLIGFFKDTKRLTFHSTIHITKKQIRQLVQSFYEVKHDEECMFEIMLHKSFLVKDFLTLIPKEAYSLHLKRSGIVGSEPETRTWAEMTDRFGGIWAIADVAVDVDYGFETDINFLRICSMKYFTEHDQSDSDQSDSYQSDFYQSDSD
;
A
#
# COMPACT_ATOMS: atom_id res chain seq x y z
N MET A 1 30.74 22.17 -11.14
CA MET A 1 29.74 22.54 -10.10
C MET A 1 30.48 23.35 -9.02
N ILE A 2 29.86 24.30 -8.30
CA ILE A 2 30.59 25.13 -7.30
C ILE A 2 31.32 24.25 -6.26
N LEU A 3 30.72 23.12 -5.87
CA LEU A 3 31.32 22.16 -4.94
C LEU A 3 32.65 21.55 -5.44
N ASP A 4 32.88 21.45 -6.75
CA ASP A 4 34.14 20.89 -7.29
C ASP A 4 35.34 21.82 -7.09
N VAL A 5 35.11 23.11 -6.82
CA VAL A 5 36.19 24.10 -6.68
C VAL A 5 36.50 24.41 -5.21
N LEU A 6 35.69 23.89 -4.28
CA LEU A 6 35.88 24.10 -2.85
C LEU A 6 37.05 23.25 -2.31
N PRO A 7 37.75 23.75 -1.27
CA PRO A 7 38.60 22.92 -0.40
C PRO A 7 37.84 21.72 0.15
N LEU A 8 38.55 20.61 0.39
CA LEU A 8 37.93 19.35 0.80
C LEU A 8 37.18 19.46 2.13
N GLU A 9 37.66 20.30 3.03
CA GLU A 9 37.09 20.56 4.35
C GLU A 9 35.72 21.24 4.20
N LEU A 10 35.65 22.31 3.40
CA LEU A 10 34.40 23.02 3.14
C LEU A 10 33.41 22.15 2.36
N MET A 11 33.91 21.38 1.39
CA MET A 11 33.10 20.43 0.64
C MET A 11 32.51 19.34 1.54
N ARG A 12 33.25 18.89 2.56
CA ARG A 12 32.76 17.94 3.57
C ARG A 12 31.62 18.52 4.40
N GLU A 13 31.81 19.70 4.97
CA GLU A 13 30.80 20.35 5.80
C GLU A 13 29.52 20.60 5.00
N VAL A 14 29.66 21.16 3.79
CA VAL A 14 28.51 21.38 2.91
C VAL A 14 27.79 20.08 2.58
N LEU A 15 28.51 19.00 2.26
CA LEU A 15 27.87 17.71 1.97
C LEU A 15 27.25 17.06 3.21
N LEU A 16 27.85 17.18 4.40
CA LEU A 16 27.31 16.60 5.64
C LEU A 16 26.03 17.29 6.11
N ASP A 17 25.87 18.58 5.78
CA ASP A 17 24.67 19.36 6.08
C ASP A 17 23.51 19.09 5.10
N LEU A 18 23.76 18.41 3.98
CA LEU A 18 22.71 18.04 3.03
C LEU A 18 21.92 16.82 3.50
N PRO A 19 20.61 16.74 3.17
CA PRO A 19 19.84 15.51 3.31
C PRO A 19 20.48 14.35 2.52
N THR A 20 20.35 13.11 3.02
CA THR A 20 21.00 11.93 2.40
C THR A 20 20.70 11.80 0.91
N VAL A 21 19.49 12.15 0.48
CA VAL A 21 19.10 12.09 -0.95
C VAL A 21 19.84 13.14 -1.78
N ASP A 22 20.01 14.35 -1.25
CA ASP A 22 20.78 15.41 -1.89
C ASP A 22 22.26 15.09 -1.95
N ILE A 23 22.83 14.48 -0.90
CA ILE A 23 24.19 13.95 -0.95
C ILE A 23 24.31 12.96 -2.10
N ILE A 24 23.39 11.98 -2.20
CA ILE A 24 23.41 10.97 -3.27
C ILE A 24 23.33 11.62 -4.66
N GLN A 25 22.52 12.67 -4.84
CA GLN A 25 22.42 13.37 -6.12
C GLN A 25 23.69 14.19 -6.40
N ALA A 26 24.15 14.99 -5.44
CA ALA A 26 25.32 15.85 -5.56
C ALA A 26 26.60 15.05 -5.83
N VAL A 27 26.82 13.93 -5.13
CA VAL A 27 28.02 13.11 -5.35
C VAL A 27 27.99 12.35 -6.69
N LYS A 28 26.81 12.20 -7.32
CA LYS A 28 26.70 11.63 -8.68
C LYS A 28 27.01 12.65 -9.78
N CYS A 29 27.02 13.94 -9.47
CA CYS A 29 27.26 14.99 -10.47
C CYS A 29 28.68 14.92 -11.05
N THR A 30 29.69 14.58 -10.23
CA THR A 30 31.08 14.44 -10.69
C THR A 30 31.79 13.24 -10.07
N ARG A 31 32.76 12.68 -10.81
CA ARG A 31 33.60 11.58 -10.32
C ARG A 31 34.39 11.97 -9.07
N ARG A 32 34.84 13.24 -8.98
CA ARG A 32 35.61 13.74 -7.84
C ARG A 32 34.79 13.71 -6.56
N LEU A 33 33.56 14.21 -6.59
CA LEU A 33 32.66 14.19 -5.43
C LEU A 33 32.30 12.77 -5.01
N TYR A 34 32.03 11.89 -5.98
CA TYR A 34 31.78 10.47 -5.71
C TYR A 34 32.96 9.81 -4.98
N HIS A 35 34.18 9.99 -5.49
CA HIS A 35 35.39 9.42 -4.86
C HIS A 35 35.65 10.01 -3.49
N PHE A 36 35.52 11.33 -3.34
CA PHE A 36 35.69 12.02 -2.07
C PHE A 36 34.73 11.46 -1.01
N ALA A 37 33.43 11.45 -1.31
CA ALA A 37 32.41 11.00 -0.36
C ALA A 37 32.51 9.49 -0.06
N LYS A 38 33.04 8.68 -0.98
CA LYS A 38 33.31 7.26 -0.75
C LYS A 38 34.50 7.02 0.19
N VAL A 39 35.53 7.87 0.12
CA VAL A 39 36.75 7.76 0.96
C VAL A 39 36.53 8.36 2.34
N ASP A 40 35.74 9.43 2.44
CA ASP A 40 35.35 10.01 3.72
C ASP A 40 34.48 9.04 4.53
N LYS A 41 34.85 8.78 5.79
CA LYS A 41 34.15 7.79 6.62
C LYS A 41 32.72 8.22 6.99
N ALA A 42 32.47 9.51 7.16
CA ALA A 42 31.16 10.02 7.59
C ALA A 42 30.19 10.04 6.39
N LEU A 43 30.61 10.65 5.29
CA LEU A 43 29.86 10.66 4.04
C LEU A 43 29.69 9.25 3.47
N GLY A 44 30.73 8.42 3.54
CA GLY A 44 30.68 7.03 3.10
C GLY A 44 29.66 6.20 3.87
N ARG A 45 29.48 6.47 5.18
CA ARG A 45 28.42 5.85 6.00
C ARG A 45 27.03 6.35 5.64
N GLN A 46 26.85 7.65 5.35
CA GLN A 46 25.58 8.19 4.86
C GLN A 46 25.23 7.67 3.45
N LEU A 47 26.25 7.50 2.60
CA LEU A 47 26.12 6.95 1.24
C LEU A 47 25.92 5.44 1.19
N GLN A 48 26.15 4.72 2.29
CA GLN A 48 25.66 3.34 2.39
C GLN A 48 24.14 3.41 2.29
N LYS A 49 23.62 3.19 1.08
CA LYS A 49 22.21 3.32 0.71
C LYS A 49 21.37 2.41 1.60
N ARG A 50 20.90 2.95 2.72
CA ARG A 50 19.92 2.33 3.61
C ARG A 50 18.57 2.60 3.03
N THR A 51 17.94 1.55 2.52
CA THR A 51 16.63 1.66 1.90
C THR A 51 15.59 1.23 2.92
N PHE A 52 14.60 2.09 3.14
CA PHE A 52 13.48 1.77 4.00
C PHE A 52 12.15 1.71 3.24
N LYS A 53 11.28 0.83 3.71
CA LYS A 53 9.84 0.83 3.45
C LYS A 53 9.16 1.08 4.79
N PHE A 54 8.35 2.12 4.87
CA PHE A 54 7.59 2.42 6.07
C PHE A 54 6.12 2.07 5.86
N CYS A 55 5.50 1.55 6.91
CA CYS A 55 4.05 1.51 7.05
C CYS A 55 3.73 2.12 8.42
N LEU A 56 3.16 3.32 8.37
CA LEU A 56 2.69 4.06 9.52
C LEU A 56 1.20 3.83 9.65
N ARG A 57 0.78 3.33 10.81
CA ARG A 57 -0.60 3.12 11.16
C ARG A 57 -0.94 4.02 12.34
N LEU A 58 -1.87 4.94 12.11
CA LEU A 58 -2.47 5.73 13.19
C LEU A 58 -3.85 5.16 13.47
N GLY A 59 -3.98 4.77 14.73
CA GLY A 59 -5.14 4.18 15.37
C GLY A 59 -5.73 2.94 14.70
N GLY A 60 -7.04 2.83 14.83
CA GLY A 60 -7.76 1.57 14.89
C GLY A 60 -7.59 0.87 16.24
N HIS A 61 -8.59 0.05 16.58
CA HIS A 61 -8.61 -0.66 17.84
C HIS A 61 -8.10 -2.08 17.68
N SER A 62 -7.15 -2.47 18.54
CA SER A 62 -6.93 -3.88 18.82
C SER A 62 -7.69 -4.26 20.08
N MET A 63 -8.43 -5.37 20.04
CA MET A 63 -8.95 -5.95 21.27
C MET A 63 -7.81 -6.61 22.02
N CYS A 64 -7.60 -6.22 23.28
CA CYS A 64 -6.73 -6.95 24.16
C CYS A 64 -7.23 -8.39 24.31
N ARG A 65 -6.41 -9.39 23.99
CA ARG A 65 -6.81 -10.81 24.07
C ARG A 65 -7.23 -11.23 25.49
N LYS A 66 -6.67 -10.61 26.53
CA LYS A 66 -6.93 -10.96 27.93
C LYS A 66 -8.18 -10.27 28.48
N CYS A 67 -8.30 -8.95 28.34
CA CYS A 67 -9.40 -8.20 28.95
C CYS A 67 -10.48 -7.74 27.96
N ARG A 68 -10.31 -8.01 26.66
CA ARG A 68 -11.20 -7.58 25.57
C ARG A 68 -11.41 -6.07 25.43
N LYS A 69 -10.71 -5.24 26.20
CA LYS A 69 -10.74 -3.78 26.02
C LYS A 69 -10.07 -3.38 24.70
N LEU A 70 -10.65 -2.38 24.05
CA LEU A 70 -10.12 -1.77 22.83
C LEU A 70 -8.93 -0.89 23.18
N VAL A 71 -7.82 -1.09 22.48
CA VAL A 71 -6.60 -0.29 22.61
C VAL A 71 -6.32 0.37 21.28
N VAL A 72 -6.23 1.70 21.27
CA VAL A 72 -5.81 2.48 20.11
C VAL A 72 -4.35 2.16 19.80
N CYS A 73 -4.05 1.81 18.55
CA CYS A 73 -2.71 1.40 18.14
C CYS A 73 -2.00 2.48 17.31
N ILE A 74 -0.91 3.06 17.85
CA ILE A 74 0.06 3.81 17.04
C ILE A 74 1.24 2.89 16.74
N TYR A 75 1.48 2.65 15.45
CA TYR A 75 2.42 1.64 15.01
C TYR A 75 3.21 2.10 13.78
N LEU A 76 4.53 1.93 13.84
CA LEU A 76 5.45 2.15 12.71
C LEU A 76 6.15 0.84 12.38
N ASN A 77 5.83 0.26 11.22
CA ASN A 77 6.64 -0.79 10.60
C ASN A 77 7.73 -0.16 9.74
N ALA A 78 8.95 -0.65 9.88
CA ALA A 78 10.10 -0.24 9.09
C ALA A 78 10.78 -1.47 8.50
N GLY A 79 10.54 -1.74 7.22
CA GLY A 79 11.31 -2.70 6.44
C GLY A 79 12.62 -2.08 6.00
N PHE A 80 13.74 -2.68 6.39
CA PHE A 80 15.10 -2.25 6.07
C PHE A 80 15.79 -3.24 5.14
N ARG A 81 16.58 -2.70 4.20
CA ARG A 81 17.63 -3.43 3.50
C ARG A 81 18.81 -2.53 3.17
N ARG A 82 20.01 -3.09 3.04
CA ARG A 82 21.11 -2.38 2.37
C ARG A 82 20.90 -2.50 0.87
N ALA A 83 21.25 -1.46 0.11
CA ALA A 83 21.04 -1.48 -1.34
C ALA A 83 21.83 -2.55 -2.10
N ASN A 84 22.82 -3.17 -1.46
CA ASN A 84 23.67 -4.21 -2.07
C ASN A 84 23.30 -5.63 -1.59
N ASP A 85 22.33 -5.78 -0.68
CA ASP A 85 21.87 -7.10 -0.26
C ASP A 85 20.97 -7.70 -1.35
N ALA A 86 21.03 -9.02 -1.54
CA ALA A 86 20.20 -9.73 -2.51
C ALA A 86 18.71 -9.39 -2.29
N ALA A 87 17.94 -9.28 -3.39
CA ALA A 87 16.65 -8.59 -3.43
C ALA A 87 15.57 -9.06 -2.44
N THR A 88 15.75 -10.21 -1.78
CA THR A 88 14.71 -10.93 -1.04
C THR A 88 14.73 -10.74 0.48
N GLN A 89 15.85 -10.40 1.12
CA GLN A 89 15.91 -10.38 2.59
C GLN A 89 15.72 -8.97 3.16
N TRP A 90 14.54 -8.69 3.71
CA TRP A 90 14.23 -7.47 4.44
C TRP A 90 14.27 -7.72 5.95
N SER A 91 15.07 -6.95 6.69
CA SER A 91 14.91 -6.88 8.14
C SER A 91 13.68 -6.04 8.43
N ARG A 92 12.69 -6.57 9.15
CA ARG A 92 11.50 -5.82 9.54
C ARG A 92 11.68 -5.34 10.96
N PHE A 93 11.43 -4.07 11.23
CA PHE A 93 11.37 -3.51 12.58
C PHE A 93 9.95 -3.02 12.86
N ASN A 94 9.49 -3.24 14.08
CA ASN A 94 8.13 -2.91 14.52
C ASN A 94 8.23 -2.01 15.75
N PHE A 95 7.79 -0.77 15.63
CA PHE A 95 7.76 0.19 16.73
C PHE A 95 6.31 0.42 17.14
N TRP A 96 6.01 0.09 18.40
CA TRP A 96 4.71 0.31 19.01
C TRP A 96 4.79 1.47 19.98
N PHE A 97 3.87 2.42 19.85
CA PHE A 97 3.79 3.59 20.71
C PHE A 97 2.47 3.53 21.48
N GLY A 98 2.54 3.58 22.81
CA GLY A 98 1.36 3.48 23.66
C GLY A 98 1.49 4.34 24.91
N GLY A 99 0.36 4.92 25.32
CA GLY A 99 0.19 5.68 26.56
C GLY A 99 -0.04 4.80 27.79
N GLU A 100 0.06 5.39 28.99
CA GLU A 100 -0.26 4.72 30.27
C GLU A 100 -1.73 4.30 30.41
N GLU A 101 -2.64 4.78 29.56
CA GLU A 101 -4.08 4.43 29.59
C GLU A 101 -4.34 2.94 29.34
N CYS A 102 -3.36 2.21 28.82
CA CYS A 102 -3.38 0.75 28.79
C CYS A 102 -3.22 0.08 30.18
N LYS A 103 -3.06 0.85 31.27
CA LYS A 103 -2.72 0.34 32.61
C LYS A 103 -3.64 0.70 33.76
N ARG A 104 -4.59 1.65 33.67
CA ARG A 104 -5.18 2.19 34.91
C ARG A 104 -6.43 1.49 35.45
N ASP A 105 -7.34 0.97 34.62
CA ASP A 105 -8.55 0.27 35.11
C ASP A 105 -8.68 -1.18 34.64
N CYS A 106 -7.58 -1.78 34.20
CA CYS A 106 -7.52 -3.20 33.95
C CYS A 106 -6.46 -3.80 34.86
N GLU A 107 -6.88 -4.57 35.87
CA GLU A 107 -5.98 -5.45 36.64
C GLU A 107 -5.23 -6.45 35.74
N CYS A 108 -5.71 -6.60 34.51
CA CYS A 108 -4.94 -7.19 33.44
C CYS A 108 -3.66 -6.37 33.22
N LYS A 109 -2.53 -6.90 33.69
CA LYS A 109 -1.17 -6.60 33.17
C LYS A 109 -1.05 -7.06 31.69
N CYS A 110 -2.03 -6.74 30.87
CA CYS A 110 -1.91 -6.78 29.43
C CYS A 110 -1.09 -5.57 29.03
N GLY A 111 0.22 -5.63 29.30
CA GLY A 111 1.08 -5.23 28.20
C GLY A 111 0.61 -6.00 26.97
N TYR A 112 0.62 -5.38 25.80
CA TYR A 112 0.63 -6.10 24.52
C TYR A 112 1.91 -6.96 24.37
N ILE A 113 2.49 -7.39 25.49
CA ILE A 113 3.53 -8.36 25.63
C ILE A 113 2.75 -9.63 25.89
N ASP A 114 2.64 -10.43 24.84
CA ASP A 114 2.28 -11.83 24.98
C ASP A 114 3.12 -12.41 26.14
N ASP A 115 2.48 -12.78 27.26
CA ASP A 115 3.18 -13.48 28.36
C ASP A 115 3.69 -14.86 27.90
N ARG A 116 3.49 -15.20 26.62
CA ARG A 116 4.17 -16.25 25.88
C ARG A 116 5.14 -15.72 24.81
N MET A 117 5.93 -14.67 25.07
CA MET A 117 7.14 -14.43 24.26
C MET A 117 8.35 -15.17 24.86
N PRO A 118 8.64 -16.42 24.46
CA PRO A 118 9.97 -16.97 24.66
C PRO A 118 10.91 -16.18 23.73
N LYS A 119 11.79 -15.37 24.32
CA LYS A 119 12.81 -14.55 23.64
C LYS A 119 12.24 -13.34 22.89
N ILE A 120 12.73 -12.16 23.26
CA ILE A 120 12.56 -10.91 22.50
C ILE A 120 13.08 -11.17 21.08
N GLU A 121 12.19 -11.24 20.10
CA GLU A 121 12.61 -11.13 18.71
C GLU A 121 13.33 -9.78 18.56
N PRO A 122 14.55 -9.72 17.98
CA PRO A 122 15.42 -8.53 17.98
C PRO A 122 14.90 -7.33 17.17
N THR A 123 13.62 -7.34 16.80
CA THR A 123 13.00 -6.46 15.82
C THR A 123 11.70 -5.81 16.28
N LYS A 124 11.26 -6.04 17.52
CA LYS A 124 10.05 -5.45 18.10
C LYS A 124 10.41 -4.50 19.25
N PHE A 125 10.01 -3.24 19.14
CA PHE A 125 10.30 -2.18 20.11
C PHE A 125 8.99 -1.58 20.63
N VAL A 126 8.91 -1.42 21.95
CA VAL A 126 7.79 -0.75 22.63
C VAL A 126 8.30 0.55 23.22
N ILE A 127 7.77 1.67 22.72
CA ILE A 127 8.11 3.02 23.18
C ILE A 127 6.99 3.49 24.09
N LYS A 128 7.29 3.54 25.39
CA LYS A 128 6.36 4.05 26.40
C LYS A 128 6.24 5.56 26.25
N SER A 129 5.02 6.05 26.30
CA SER A 129 4.71 7.47 26.32
C SER A 129 3.75 7.75 27.47
N ASP A 130 3.76 8.97 27.99
CA ASP A 130 2.94 9.34 29.14
C ASP A 130 1.48 9.58 28.71
N SER A 131 1.29 10.05 27.47
CA SER A 131 -0.01 10.28 26.84
C SER A 131 -0.07 9.73 25.40
N MET A 132 -1.27 9.72 24.81
CA MET A 132 -1.44 9.40 23.39
C MET A 132 -0.78 10.45 22.49
N ASP A 133 -0.83 11.72 22.89
CA ASP A 133 -0.21 12.82 22.15
C ASP A 133 1.31 12.66 22.09
N ASP A 134 1.92 12.31 23.23
CA ASP A 134 3.34 12.03 23.29
C ASP A 134 3.70 10.82 22.42
N ALA A 135 2.85 9.79 22.38
CA ALA A 135 3.04 8.64 21.51
C ALA A 135 3.03 9.03 20.02
N VAL A 136 2.08 9.87 19.58
CA VAL A 136 2.03 10.39 18.21
C VAL A 136 3.28 11.18 17.88
N ILE A 137 3.66 12.12 18.75
CA ILE A 137 4.82 13.00 18.53
C ILE A 137 6.12 12.19 18.54
N ASN A 138 6.28 11.21 19.43
CA ASN A 138 7.45 10.33 19.45
C ASN A 138 7.52 9.46 18.19
N CYS A 139 6.38 9.01 17.68
CA CYS A 139 6.31 8.31 16.40
C CYS A 139 6.77 9.22 15.24
N ALA A 140 6.25 10.44 15.18
CA ALA A 140 6.59 11.42 14.15
C ALA A 140 8.08 11.80 14.19
N LYS A 141 8.64 11.99 15.38
CA LYS A 141 10.09 12.23 15.60
C LYS A 141 10.93 11.07 15.08
N LEU A 142 10.58 9.83 15.45
CA LEU A 142 11.32 8.64 14.99
C LEU A 142 11.26 8.50 13.47
N PHE A 143 10.08 8.70 12.88
CA PHE A 143 9.92 8.70 11.43
C PHE A 143 10.81 9.75 10.76
N ASN A 144 10.77 11.00 11.25
CA ASN A 144 11.57 12.09 10.67
C ASN A 144 13.08 11.80 10.78
N ILE A 145 13.55 11.28 11.92
CA ILE A 145 14.93 10.81 12.07
C ILE A 145 15.27 9.80 10.97
N PHE A 146 14.44 8.79 10.74
CA PHE A 146 14.72 7.82 9.68
C PHE A 146 14.80 8.46 8.29
N THR A 147 13.92 9.40 7.97
CA THR A 147 13.94 10.05 6.64
C THR A 147 15.21 10.86 6.39
N LYS A 148 15.83 11.43 7.44
CA LYS A 148 17.10 12.16 7.32
C LYS A 148 18.29 11.26 6.99
N PHE A 149 18.29 10.04 7.52
CA PHE A 149 19.42 9.11 7.41
C PHE A 149 19.23 8.02 6.34
N CYS A 150 18.03 7.88 5.77
CA CYS A 150 17.68 6.75 4.92
C CYS A 150 16.88 7.18 3.70
N VAL A 151 17.08 6.44 2.60
CA VAL A 151 16.25 6.61 1.40
C VAL A 151 14.94 5.85 1.61
N VAL A 152 13.83 6.58 1.70
CA VAL A 152 12.50 5.99 1.75
C VAL A 152 12.07 5.59 0.34
N ARG A 153 11.76 4.31 0.13
CA ARG A 153 11.26 3.79 -1.16
C ARG A 153 9.76 3.57 -1.21
N LYS A 154 9.14 3.37 -0.04
CA LYS A 154 7.70 3.18 0.09
C LYS A 154 7.28 3.76 1.42
N LEU A 155 6.18 4.51 1.42
CA LEU A 155 5.50 4.98 2.61
C LEU A 155 4.03 4.60 2.46
N GLU A 156 3.56 3.72 3.31
CA GLU A 156 2.14 3.44 3.51
C GLU A 156 1.66 4.19 4.75
N LEU A 157 0.59 4.96 4.61
CA LEU A 157 -0.11 5.63 5.70
C LEU A 157 -1.49 4.98 5.84
N LYS A 158 -1.78 4.39 7.00
CA LYS A 158 -3.06 3.75 7.31
C LYS A 158 -3.71 4.48 8.48
N LEU A 159 -4.81 5.14 8.20
CA LEU A 159 -5.57 5.94 9.15
C LEU A 159 -6.97 5.32 9.28
N TYR A 160 -7.32 4.92 10.49
CA TYR A 160 -8.61 4.27 10.76
C TYR A 160 -9.56 5.27 11.45
N SER A 161 -10.81 4.86 11.72
CA SER A 161 -11.86 5.75 12.24
C SER A 161 -11.54 6.24 13.66
N ASN A 162 -11.93 7.50 13.95
CA ASN A 162 -11.73 8.26 15.20
C ASN A 162 -10.33 8.88 15.43
N ASP A 163 -9.49 8.91 14.41
CA ASP A 163 -8.08 9.28 14.55
C ASP A 163 -7.71 10.66 13.99
N ASP A 164 -8.70 11.50 13.61
CA ASP A 164 -8.46 12.85 13.07
C ASP A 164 -7.55 13.66 13.99
N HIS A 165 -7.83 13.63 15.30
CA HIS A 165 -7.01 14.30 16.31
C HIS A 165 -5.56 13.76 16.41
N LEU A 166 -5.31 12.49 16.07
CA LEU A 166 -3.95 11.92 16.03
C LEU A 166 -3.23 12.36 14.76
N TRP A 167 -3.95 12.35 13.63
CA TRP A 167 -3.41 12.85 12.37
C TRP A 167 -3.08 14.34 12.49
N ASP A 168 -3.97 15.18 13.01
CA ASP A 168 -3.74 16.62 13.18
C ASP A 168 -2.45 16.92 13.96
N LYS A 169 -2.17 16.16 15.01
CA LYS A 169 -0.94 16.32 15.81
C LYS A 169 0.30 15.88 15.04
N MET A 170 0.21 14.77 14.33
CA MET A 170 1.31 14.28 13.51
C MET A 170 1.56 15.21 12.31
N ASP A 171 0.51 15.73 11.70
CA ASP A 171 0.55 16.65 10.59
C ASP A 171 1.14 18.00 11.03
N ALA A 172 0.70 18.56 12.15
CA ALA A 172 1.32 19.75 12.73
C ALA A 172 2.82 19.56 12.94
N PHE A 173 3.25 18.38 13.41
CA PHE A 173 4.67 18.06 13.53
C PHE A 173 5.37 18.00 12.17
N PHE A 174 4.79 17.35 11.16
CA PHE A 174 5.37 17.28 9.81
C PHE A 174 5.38 18.62 9.10
N ASN A 175 4.41 19.48 9.34
CA ASN A 175 4.40 20.84 8.78
C ASN A 175 5.50 21.70 9.41
N ALA A 176 5.71 21.59 10.72
CA ALA A 176 6.82 22.25 11.41
C ALA A 176 8.19 21.62 11.10
N ASN A 177 8.22 20.32 10.79
CA ASN A 177 9.44 19.55 10.54
C ASN A 177 9.28 18.63 9.31
N PRO A 178 9.26 19.20 8.08
CA PRO A 178 8.99 18.43 6.87
C PRO A 178 9.95 17.24 6.73
N PRO A 179 9.44 16.00 6.60
CA PRO A 179 10.29 14.85 6.38
C PRO A 179 10.89 14.90 4.96
N ASP A 180 12.13 14.44 4.78
CA ASP A 180 12.78 14.37 3.46
C ASP A 180 12.20 13.19 2.64
N LEU A 181 11.02 13.43 2.07
CA LEU A 181 10.29 12.46 1.25
C LEU A 181 10.20 12.94 -0.20
N ARG A 182 10.77 12.15 -1.11
CA ARG A 182 10.66 12.35 -2.57
C ARG A 182 9.79 11.31 -3.26
N ILE A 183 9.14 10.47 -2.47
CA ILE A 183 8.20 9.48 -2.95
C ILE A 183 6.79 10.01 -2.82
N ARG A 184 5.88 9.45 -3.60
CA ARG A 184 4.45 9.63 -3.40
C ARG A 184 3.97 8.56 -2.41
N PRO A 185 3.35 8.93 -1.28
CA PRO A 185 2.84 7.95 -0.33
C PRO A 185 1.66 7.16 -0.89
N ILE A 186 1.41 6.02 -0.26
CA ILE A 186 0.21 5.20 -0.42
C ILE A 186 -0.65 5.44 0.82
N VAL A 187 -1.89 5.83 0.62
CA VAL A 187 -2.79 6.21 1.71
C VAL A 187 -3.96 5.25 1.79
N SER A 188 -4.34 4.88 3.01
CA SER A 188 -5.52 4.11 3.35
C SER A 188 -6.27 4.87 4.45
N ILE A 189 -7.45 5.38 4.15
CA ILE A 189 -8.25 6.25 5.03
C ILE A 189 -9.69 5.76 5.07
N THR A 190 -10.46 6.21 6.05
CA THR A 190 -11.89 5.98 6.10
C THR A 190 -12.65 7.07 5.32
N SER A 191 -13.90 6.82 4.98
CA SER A 191 -14.80 7.78 4.30
C SER A 191 -15.12 9.02 5.14
N MET A 192 -14.69 9.09 6.40
CA MET A 192 -14.93 10.22 7.31
C MET A 192 -13.95 11.38 7.10
N TYR A 193 -12.79 11.14 6.48
CA TYR A 193 -11.77 12.18 6.34
C TYR A 193 -12.17 13.22 5.29
N ASN A 194 -12.08 14.50 5.65
CA ASN A 194 -12.12 15.58 4.67
C ASN A 194 -10.81 15.55 3.85
N LEU A 195 -10.91 15.17 2.58
CA LEU A 195 -9.75 15.07 1.69
C LEU A 195 -9.08 16.41 1.43
N ASP A 196 -9.83 17.52 1.39
CA ASP A 196 -9.26 18.85 1.15
C ASP A 196 -8.30 19.22 2.26
N ASP A 197 -8.73 19.06 3.52
CA ASP A 197 -7.92 19.37 4.71
C ASP A 197 -6.77 18.38 4.86
N PHE A 198 -7.07 17.08 4.75
CA PHE A 198 -6.12 15.99 4.94
C PHE A 198 -4.91 16.12 4.00
N LEU A 199 -5.15 16.52 2.75
CA LEU A 199 -4.12 16.56 1.70
C LEU A 199 -3.31 17.86 1.68
N THR A 200 -3.59 18.81 2.58
CA THR A 200 -2.75 20.02 2.75
C THR A 200 -1.39 19.72 3.39
N SER A 201 -1.23 18.56 4.01
CA SER A 201 0.02 18.15 4.67
C SER A 201 1.24 18.21 3.75
N ASN A 202 2.37 18.68 4.29
CA ASN A 202 3.66 18.68 3.59
C ASN A 202 4.13 17.28 3.15
N VAL A 203 3.60 16.20 3.74
CA VAL A 203 3.90 14.82 3.34
C VAL A 203 3.36 14.50 1.93
N PHE A 204 2.36 15.25 1.45
CA PHE A 204 1.67 15.00 0.18
C PHE A 204 2.08 15.95 -0.96
N LEU A 205 3.09 16.80 -0.77
CA LEU A 205 3.51 17.79 -1.79
C LEU A 205 3.84 17.18 -3.16
N ASN A 206 4.31 15.92 -3.20
CA ASN A 206 4.61 15.21 -4.44
C ASN A 206 3.40 14.48 -5.06
N GLY A 207 2.22 14.61 -4.46
CA GLY A 207 1.01 13.85 -4.78
C GLY A 207 1.02 12.44 -4.21
N LEU A 208 0.00 11.65 -4.55
CA LEU A 208 -0.19 10.28 -4.07
C LEU A 208 0.21 9.24 -5.13
N ALA A 209 0.75 8.11 -4.67
CA ALA A 209 0.95 6.92 -5.51
C ALA A 209 -0.33 6.09 -5.57
N GLN A 210 -1.03 6.02 -4.43
CA GLN A 210 -2.27 5.30 -4.28
C GLN A 210 -3.10 5.90 -3.15
N ILE A 211 -4.41 5.85 -3.29
CA ILE A 211 -5.37 6.12 -2.21
C ILE A 211 -6.40 5.00 -2.15
N SER A 212 -6.72 4.56 -0.94
CA SER A 212 -7.75 3.57 -0.67
C SER A 212 -8.69 4.12 0.40
N ILE A 213 -9.98 4.23 0.08
CA ILE A 213 -10.99 4.79 0.96
C ILE A 213 -11.90 3.65 1.41
N TYR A 214 -11.97 3.44 2.72
CA TYR A 214 -12.77 2.42 3.35
C TYR A 214 -14.07 3.02 3.88
N ASN A 215 -15.19 2.36 3.62
CA ASN A 215 -16.43 2.76 4.27
C ASN A 215 -16.41 2.35 5.74
N THR A 216 -16.75 3.27 6.63
CA THR A 216 -16.91 2.98 8.06
C THR A 216 -18.34 3.12 8.56
N ASP A 217 -19.25 3.72 7.79
CA ASP A 217 -20.66 3.93 8.16
C ASP A 217 -21.61 3.83 6.97
N GLU A 218 -22.88 3.48 7.22
CA GLU A 218 -23.92 3.37 6.18
C GLU A 218 -24.36 4.72 5.59
N SER A 219 -23.98 5.86 6.19
CA SER A 219 -24.63 7.16 5.92
C SER A 219 -23.72 8.28 5.39
N THR A 220 -22.41 8.10 5.34
CA THR A 220 -21.50 9.18 4.92
C THR A 220 -21.48 9.31 3.40
N ARG A 221 -22.30 10.23 2.89
CA ARG A 221 -22.15 10.80 1.54
C ARG A 221 -20.86 11.62 1.52
N VAL A 222 -19.74 10.95 1.28
CA VAL A 222 -18.53 11.62 0.78
C VAL A 222 -18.95 12.34 -0.50
N ASP A 223 -18.51 13.58 -0.70
CA ASP A 223 -18.46 14.16 -2.04
C ASP A 223 -17.61 13.19 -2.86
N ALA A 224 -18.27 12.30 -3.60
CA ALA A 224 -17.66 11.11 -4.17
C ALA A 224 -16.46 11.47 -5.05
N TYR A 225 -16.50 12.68 -5.59
CA TYR A 225 -15.53 13.28 -6.48
C TYR A 225 -14.60 14.25 -5.74
N HIS A 226 -13.29 14.01 -5.87
CA HIS A 226 -12.26 14.94 -5.43
C HIS A 226 -11.12 14.94 -6.46
N GLU A 227 -10.58 16.11 -6.81
CA GLU A 227 -9.59 16.28 -7.89
C GLU A 227 -8.32 15.45 -7.66
N VAL A 228 -7.95 15.21 -6.41
CA VAL A 228 -6.83 14.31 -6.06
C VAL A 228 -7.07 12.88 -6.55
N LEU A 229 -8.31 12.37 -6.48
CA LEU A 229 -8.62 11.01 -6.91
C LEU A 229 -8.31 10.86 -8.41
N ARG A 230 -8.68 11.87 -9.22
CA ARG A 230 -8.38 11.91 -10.65
C ARG A 230 -6.88 11.93 -10.97
N ARG A 231 -6.08 12.62 -10.15
CA ARG A 231 -4.62 12.73 -10.36
C ARG A 231 -3.84 11.55 -9.76
N THR A 232 -4.50 10.70 -8.97
CA THR A 232 -3.84 9.59 -8.29
C THR A 232 -3.83 8.37 -9.22
N PRO A 233 -2.65 7.77 -9.48
CA PRO A 233 -2.56 6.64 -10.41
C PRO A 233 -3.32 5.40 -9.97
N ASN A 234 -3.46 5.17 -8.66
CA ASN A 234 -4.16 4.00 -8.13
C ASN A 234 -5.21 4.45 -7.11
N VAL A 235 -6.48 4.19 -7.41
CA VAL A 235 -7.59 4.57 -6.53
C VAL A 235 -8.40 3.32 -6.19
N ALA A 236 -8.71 3.14 -4.92
CA ALA A 236 -9.59 2.08 -4.47
C ALA A 236 -10.68 2.60 -3.54
N PHE A 237 -11.90 2.13 -3.75
CA PHE A 237 -13.03 2.37 -2.86
C PHE A 237 -13.53 1.04 -2.32
N LEU A 238 -13.54 0.91 -1.00
CA LEU A 238 -13.67 -0.36 -0.31
C LEU A 238 -14.91 -0.36 0.59
N GLY A 239 -15.92 -1.15 0.24
CA GLY A 239 -17.18 -1.25 0.98
C GLY A 239 -18.10 -0.03 0.82
N MET A 240 -17.92 0.75 -0.26
CA MET A 240 -18.64 1.99 -0.50
C MET A 240 -19.59 1.85 -1.68
N ASP A 241 -20.82 2.30 -1.50
CA ASP A 241 -21.81 2.47 -2.56
C ASP A 241 -21.76 3.89 -3.12
N LEU A 242 -20.90 4.07 -4.11
CA LEU A 242 -20.74 5.36 -4.78
C LEU A 242 -21.81 5.53 -5.86
N PRO A 243 -22.39 6.73 -6.02
CA PRO A 243 -23.45 7.00 -7.00
C PRO A 243 -22.90 7.14 -8.43
N TYR A 244 -21.76 6.51 -8.74
CA TYR A 244 -21.11 6.64 -10.03
C TYR A 244 -21.78 5.79 -11.10
N THR A 245 -22.05 6.42 -12.23
CA THR A 245 -22.38 5.75 -13.48
C THR A 245 -21.12 5.29 -14.21
N TYR A 246 -21.26 4.45 -15.24
CA TYR A 246 -20.10 4.06 -16.06
C TYR A 246 -19.44 5.26 -16.76
N GLU A 247 -20.22 6.28 -17.13
CA GLU A 247 -19.74 7.54 -17.71
C GLU A 247 -18.85 8.30 -16.71
N ASP A 248 -19.25 8.33 -15.44
CA ASP A 248 -18.44 8.93 -14.36
C ASP A 248 -17.13 8.17 -14.19
N LEU A 249 -17.17 6.83 -14.21
CA LEU A 249 -15.99 5.99 -14.08
C LEU A 249 -14.96 6.27 -15.18
N ILE A 250 -15.41 6.28 -16.43
CA ILE A 250 -14.54 6.52 -17.58
C ILE A 250 -14.12 7.99 -17.64
N GLY A 251 -15.01 8.92 -17.31
CA GLY A 251 -14.75 10.35 -17.39
C GLY A 251 -13.79 10.85 -16.31
N PHE A 252 -14.10 10.55 -15.04
CA PHE A 252 -13.33 11.05 -13.90
C PHE A 252 -11.99 10.33 -13.73
N PHE A 253 -11.92 9.04 -14.07
CA PHE A 253 -10.73 8.22 -13.85
C PHE A 253 -10.02 7.81 -15.14
N LYS A 254 -10.24 8.54 -16.25
CA LYS A 254 -9.56 8.29 -17.53
C LYS A 254 -8.02 8.26 -17.43
N ASP A 255 -7.47 9.02 -16.49
CA ASP A 255 -6.02 9.20 -16.29
C ASP A 255 -5.50 8.25 -15.17
N THR A 256 -6.38 7.48 -14.55
CA THR A 256 -6.05 6.53 -13.47
C THR A 256 -5.54 5.22 -14.07
N LYS A 257 -4.41 4.73 -13.57
CA LYS A 257 -3.81 3.47 -14.00
C LYS A 257 -4.52 2.26 -13.39
N ARG A 258 -4.91 2.32 -12.11
CA ARG A 258 -5.68 1.26 -11.48
C ARG A 258 -6.84 1.83 -10.68
N LEU A 259 -8.03 1.34 -11.00
CA LEU A 259 -9.25 1.72 -10.31
C LEU A 259 -9.96 0.47 -9.78
N THR A 260 -10.13 0.40 -8.47
CA THR A 260 -10.74 -0.74 -7.78
C THR A 260 -12.00 -0.28 -7.04
N PHE A 261 -13.14 -0.89 -7.34
CA PHE A 261 -14.41 -0.62 -6.68
C PHE A 261 -14.94 -1.87 -5.98
N HIS A 262 -15.10 -1.78 -4.67
CA HIS A 262 -15.84 -2.76 -3.88
C HIS A 262 -17.17 -2.12 -3.51
N SER A 263 -18.06 -1.98 -4.49
CA SER A 263 -19.43 -1.48 -4.29
C SER A 263 -20.40 -2.65 -4.17
N THR A 264 -21.32 -2.51 -3.23
CA THR A 264 -22.29 -3.53 -2.85
C THR A 264 -23.56 -3.51 -3.71
N ILE A 265 -23.95 -2.37 -4.32
CA ILE A 265 -25.34 -2.21 -4.80
C ILE A 265 -25.53 -1.52 -6.17
N HIS A 266 -24.70 -0.57 -6.61
CA HIS A 266 -25.13 0.39 -7.66
C HIS A 266 -24.65 0.16 -9.10
N ILE A 267 -23.56 -0.56 -9.34
CA ILE A 267 -23.10 -0.82 -10.72
C ILE A 267 -23.90 -1.98 -11.32
N THR A 268 -24.87 -1.66 -12.15
CA THR A 268 -25.73 -2.65 -12.81
C THR A 268 -24.96 -3.46 -13.86
N LYS A 269 -25.39 -4.69 -14.16
CA LYS A 269 -24.85 -5.49 -15.29
C LYS A 269 -24.86 -4.71 -16.62
N LYS A 270 -25.84 -3.82 -16.82
CA LYS A 270 -25.92 -2.96 -18.01
C LYS A 270 -24.76 -1.97 -18.06
N GLN A 271 -24.45 -1.30 -16.94
CA GLN A 271 -23.33 -0.37 -16.85
C GLN A 271 -21.98 -1.07 -17.04
N ILE A 272 -21.83 -2.30 -16.54
CA ILE A 272 -20.62 -3.10 -16.77
C ILE A 272 -20.44 -3.41 -18.26
N ARG A 273 -21.51 -3.78 -18.98
CA ARG A 273 -21.45 -3.98 -20.44
C ARG A 273 -21.03 -2.70 -21.17
N GLN A 274 -21.54 -1.55 -20.74
CA GLN A 274 -21.17 -0.25 -21.32
C GLN A 274 -19.70 0.10 -21.03
N LEU A 275 -19.20 -0.22 -19.83
CA LEU A 275 -17.78 -0.10 -19.50
C LEU A 275 -16.91 -0.97 -20.41
N VAL A 276 -17.25 -2.26 -20.57
CA VAL A 276 -16.55 -3.18 -21.47
C VAL A 276 -16.60 -2.67 -22.93
N GLN A 277 -17.75 -2.18 -23.38
CA GLN A 277 -17.88 -1.54 -24.69
C GLN A 277 -16.96 -0.34 -24.84
N SER A 278 -16.81 0.49 -23.81
CA SER A 278 -15.87 1.61 -23.85
C SER A 278 -14.43 1.15 -24.02
N PHE A 279 -14.01 0.05 -23.39
CA PHE A 279 -12.68 -0.52 -23.61
C PHE A 279 -12.45 -1.00 -25.04
N TYR A 280 -13.52 -1.40 -25.74
CA TYR A 280 -13.44 -1.78 -27.15
C TYR A 280 -13.46 -0.55 -28.10
N GLU A 281 -14.30 0.44 -27.82
CA GLU A 281 -14.56 1.57 -28.74
C GLU A 281 -13.62 2.77 -28.54
N VAL A 282 -13.03 2.92 -27.36
CA VAL A 282 -12.18 4.05 -26.98
C VAL A 282 -10.76 3.55 -26.72
N LYS A 283 -9.77 4.34 -27.14
CA LYS A 283 -8.37 4.02 -26.87
C LYS A 283 -8.03 4.33 -25.41
N HIS A 284 -7.68 3.30 -24.64
CA HIS A 284 -7.20 3.44 -23.26
C HIS A 284 -5.68 3.29 -23.18
N ASP A 285 -5.09 3.79 -22.11
CA ASP A 285 -3.69 3.52 -21.77
C ASP A 285 -3.52 2.03 -21.43
N GLU A 286 -2.51 1.36 -21.96
CA GLU A 286 -2.27 -0.06 -21.69
C GLU A 286 -1.98 -0.36 -20.21
N GLU A 287 -1.52 0.63 -19.45
CA GLU A 287 -1.34 0.53 -17.99
C GLU A 287 -2.66 0.61 -17.21
N CYS A 288 -3.78 0.88 -17.88
CA CYS A 288 -5.09 0.97 -17.28
C CYS A 288 -5.62 -0.41 -16.84
N MET A 289 -6.14 -0.45 -15.62
CA MET A 289 -6.70 -1.62 -14.96
C MET A 289 -7.95 -1.22 -14.18
N PHE A 290 -9.04 -1.92 -14.43
CA PHE A 290 -10.30 -1.77 -13.71
C PHE A 290 -10.64 -3.06 -12.98
N GLU A 291 -11.02 -2.93 -11.71
CA GLU A 291 -11.48 -4.04 -10.87
C GLU A 291 -12.80 -3.66 -10.19
N ILE A 292 -13.83 -4.48 -10.38
CA ILE A 292 -15.14 -4.26 -9.80
C ILE A 292 -15.57 -5.52 -9.06
N MET A 293 -15.79 -5.41 -7.76
CA MET A 293 -16.35 -6.47 -6.93
C MET A 293 -17.82 -6.70 -7.28
N LEU A 294 -18.22 -7.95 -7.45
CA LEU A 294 -19.60 -8.35 -7.71
C LEU A 294 -20.01 -9.43 -6.70
N HIS A 295 -21.06 -9.15 -5.92
CA HIS A 295 -21.59 -10.07 -4.89
C HIS A 295 -22.29 -11.32 -5.44
N LYS A 296 -22.35 -11.47 -6.75
CA LYS A 296 -23.02 -12.58 -7.41
C LYS A 296 -22.07 -13.16 -8.43
N SER A 297 -22.05 -14.48 -8.51
CA SER A 297 -21.37 -15.18 -9.60
C SER A 297 -21.86 -14.63 -10.95
N PHE A 298 -20.91 -14.48 -11.87
CA PHE A 298 -21.15 -13.98 -13.21
C PHE A 298 -20.32 -14.78 -14.19
N LEU A 299 -20.74 -14.76 -15.45
CA LEU A 299 -19.96 -15.30 -16.55
C LEU A 299 -19.42 -14.12 -17.34
N VAL A 300 -18.13 -14.12 -17.66
CA VAL A 300 -17.51 -13.02 -18.41
C VAL A 300 -18.23 -12.79 -19.75
N LYS A 301 -18.72 -13.86 -20.39
CA LYS A 301 -19.52 -13.79 -21.62
C LYS A 301 -20.75 -12.88 -21.51
N ASP A 302 -21.32 -12.73 -20.31
CA ASP A 302 -22.52 -11.92 -20.08
C ASP A 302 -22.24 -10.42 -20.21
N PHE A 303 -20.97 -10.01 -20.14
CA PHE A 303 -20.52 -8.62 -20.28
C PHE A 303 -20.02 -8.28 -21.68
N LEU A 304 -19.77 -9.29 -22.53
CA LEU A 304 -19.29 -9.13 -23.91
C LEU A 304 -20.41 -8.93 -24.94
N THR A 305 -21.67 -8.86 -24.52
CA THR A 305 -22.82 -8.84 -25.44
C THR A 305 -22.87 -7.62 -26.36
N LEU A 306 -22.14 -6.55 -26.04
CA LEU A 306 -22.03 -5.33 -26.85
C LEU A 306 -20.77 -5.31 -27.73
N ILE A 307 -19.94 -6.35 -27.65
CA ILE A 307 -18.69 -6.48 -28.42
C ILE A 307 -18.93 -7.40 -29.62
N PRO A 308 -18.40 -7.07 -30.82
CA PRO A 308 -18.46 -7.98 -31.96
C PRO A 308 -17.81 -9.33 -31.64
N LYS A 309 -18.42 -10.45 -32.08
CA LYS A 309 -17.98 -11.80 -31.71
C LYS A 309 -16.57 -12.12 -32.19
N GLU A 310 -16.19 -11.55 -33.32
CA GLU A 310 -14.89 -11.62 -33.95
C GLU A 310 -13.80 -10.83 -33.21
N ALA A 311 -14.19 -9.94 -32.29
CA ALA A 311 -13.27 -9.11 -31.51
C ALA A 311 -12.90 -9.72 -30.15
N TYR A 312 -13.40 -10.91 -29.81
CA TYR A 312 -13.01 -11.58 -28.58
C TYR A 312 -12.95 -13.12 -28.71
N SER A 313 -12.11 -13.74 -27.88
CA SER A 313 -12.09 -15.19 -27.66
C SER A 313 -12.38 -15.49 -26.19
N LEU A 314 -13.25 -16.49 -25.96
CA LEU A 314 -13.58 -16.96 -24.62
C LEU A 314 -12.66 -18.12 -24.25
N HIS A 315 -12.11 -18.05 -23.05
CA HIS A 315 -11.23 -19.06 -22.47
C HIS A 315 -11.89 -19.63 -21.21
N LEU A 316 -11.87 -20.96 -21.12
CA LEU A 316 -12.39 -21.72 -19.99
C LEU A 316 -11.22 -22.35 -19.25
N LYS A 317 -11.06 -22.01 -17.97
CA LYS A 317 -10.12 -22.66 -17.06
C LYS A 317 -10.94 -23.46 -16.05
N ARG A 318 -10.71 -24.78 -15.99
CA ARG A 318 -11.22 -25.59 -14.88
C ARG A 318 -10.31 -25.32 -13.69
N SER A 319 -10.88 -24.94 -12.54
CA SER A 319 -10.08 -24.84 -11.32
C SER A 319 -9.55 -26.23 -10.96
N GLY A 320 -8.29 -26.31 -10.53
CA GLY A 320 -7.65 -27.58 -10.14
C GLY A 320 -8.07 -28.07 -8.75
N ILE A 321 -9.00 -27.38 -8.08
CA ILE A 321 -9.33 -27.64 -6.67
C ILE A 321 -10.27 -28.84 -6.56
N VAL A 322 -9.87 -29.77 -5.69
CA VAL A 322 -10.58 -31.00 -5.31
C VAL A 322 -11.82 -30.64 -4.47
N GLY A 323 -12.92 -30.35 -5.17
CA GLY A 323 -14.29 -30.28 -4.65
C GLY A 323 -15.23 -31.15 -5.47
N SER A 324 -16.50 -31.31 -5.06
CA SER A 324 -17.46 -32.17 -5.77
C SER A 324 -17.87 -31.65 -7.15
N GLU A 325 -17.66 -30.36 -7.43
CA GLU A 325 -17.87 -29.75 -8.75
C GLU A 325 -16.72 -28.79 -9.08
N PRO A 326 -16.03 -28.95 -10.23
CA PRO A 326 -14.97 -28.04 -10.62
C PRO A 326 -15.54 -26.66 -10.98
N GLU A 327 -15.07 -25.61 -10.30
CA GLU A 327 -15.40 -24.24 -10.70
C GLU A 327 -14.87 -23.98 -12.12
N THR A 328 -15.75 -23.56 -13.01
CA THR A 328 -15.37 -23.15 -14.36
C THR A 328 -15.19 -21.65 -14.37
N ARG A 329 -13.93 -21.21 -14.26
CA ARG A 329 -13.59 -19.79 -14.41
C ARG A 329 -13.53 -19.46 -15.88
N THR A 330 -14.19 -18.36 -16.24
CA THR A 330 -14.20 -17.84 -17.61
C THR A 330 -13.45 -16.53 -17.66
N TRP A 331 -12.59 -16.38 -18.66
CA TRP A 331 -12.00 -15.11 -19.03
C TRP A 331 -12.09 -14.94 -20.53
N ALA A 332 -11.92 -13.71 -21.01
CA ALA A 332 -11.95 -13.37 -22.41
C ALA A 332 -10.74 -12.54 -22.79
N GLU A 333 -10.14 -12.87 -23.92
CA GLU A 333 -9.25 -11.96 -24.63
C GLU A 333 -10.11 -11.12 -25.56
N MET A 334 -9.98 -9.80 -25.49
CA MET A 334 -10.70 -8.85 -26.34
C MET A 334 -9.70 -7.96 -27.06
N THR A 335 -9.84 -7.84 -28.38
CA THR A 335 -9.10 -6.88 -29.19
C THR A 335 -9.94 -5.62 -29.40
N ASP A 336 -9.44 -4.46 -28.99
CA ASP A 336 -10.11 -3.18 -29.20
C ASP A 336 -10.04 -2.71 -30.67
N ARG A 337 -10.77 -1.64 -31.02
CA ARG A 337 -10.77 -1.07 -32.38
C ARG A 337 -9.42 -0.52 -32.85
N PHE A 338 -8.46 -0.36 -31.94
CA PHE A 338 -7.13 0.19 -32.17
C PHE A 338 -6.03 -0.89 -32.17
N GLY A 339 -6.40 -2.17 -32.03
CA GLY A 339 -5.49 -3.30 -31.99
C GLY A 339 -4.87 -3.57 -30.62
N GLY A 340 -5.31 -2.89 -29.56
CA GLY A 340 -4.94 -3.21 -28.18
C GLY A 340 -5.62 -4.50 -27.72
N ILE A 341 -4.90 -5.31 -26.94
CA ILE A 341 -5.39 -6.62 -26.45
C ILE A 341 -5.62 -6.55 -24.94
N TRP A 342 -6.83 -6.89 -24.53
CA TRP A 342 -7.34 -6.76 -23.17
C TRP A 342 -7.80 -8.11 -22.64
N ALA A 343 -7.48 -8.39 -21.37
CA ALA A 343 -8.06 -9.47 -20.61
C ALA A 343 -9.30 -8.96 -19.85
N ILE A 344 -10.39 -9.70 -19.93
CA ILE A 344 -11.58 -9.53 -19.09
C ILE A 344 -11.76 -10.83 -18.32
N ALA A 345 -11.60 -10.80 -17.01
CA ALA A 345 -11.56 -12.02 -16.21
C ALA A 345 -12.39 -11.92 -14.94
N ASP A 346 -12.98 -13.06 -14.56
CA ASP A 346 -13.43 -13.29 -13.19
C ASP A 346 -12.24 -13.70 -12.33
N VAL A 347 -11.94 -12.90 -11.31
CA VAL A 347 -10.87 -13.14 -10.35
C VAL A 347 -11.52 -13.35 -8.99
N ALA A 348 -11.54 -14.59 -8.52
CA ALA A 348 -11.90 -14.85 -7.14
C ALA A 348 -10.71 -14.50 -6.24
N VAL A 349 -10.98 -13.75 -5.17
CA VAL A 349 -9.99 -13.50 -4.13
C VAL A 349 -10.38 -14.36 -2.95
N ASP A 350 -9.49 -15.28 -2.57
CA ASP A 350 -9.64 -16.04 -1.34
C ASP A 350 -9.42 -15.09 -0.16
N VAL A 351 -10.50 -14.73 0.53
CA VAL A 351 -10.44 -13.84 1.68
C VAL A 351 -10.29 -14.72 2.91
N ASP A 352 -9.05 -14.86 3.37
CA ASP A 352 -8.58 -15.69 4.49
C ASP A 352 -9.11 -15.24 5.88
N TYR A 353 -10.28 -14.61 5.93
CA TYR A 353 -10.91 -14.06 7.14
C TYR A 353 -12.12 -14.86 7.66
N GLY A 354 -12.34 -16.08 7.16
CA GLY A 354 -13.37 -16.98 7.70
C GLY A 354 -14.81 -16.54 7.44
N PHE A 355 -15.03 -15.65 6.46
CA PHE A 355 -16.34 -15.33 5.93
C PHE A 355 -16.53 -16.07 4.59
N GLU A 356 -17.42 -17.07 4.59
CA GLU A 356 -17.81 -17.91 3.44
C GLU A 356 -18.62 -17.14 2.39
N THR A 357 -18.08 -16.07 1.83
CA THR A 357 -18.66 -15.48 0.63
C THR A 357 -17.60 -15.42 -0.43
N ASP A 358 -17.80 -16.18 -1.51
CA ASP A 358 -17.00 -16.08 -2.72
C ASP A 358 -17.10 -14.65 -3.25
N ILE A 359 -16.02 -13.88 -3.06
CA ILE A 359 -15.94 -12.52 -3.57
C ILE A 359 -15.27 -12.59 -4.94
N ASN A 360 -16.08 -12.36 -5.97
CA ASN A 360 -15.63 -12.32 -7.35
C ASN A 360 -15.39 -10.89 -7.80
N PHE A 361 -14.26 -10.66 -8.45
CA PHE A 361 -13.91 -9.40 -9.09
C PHE A 361 -13.96 -9.56 -10.60
N LEU A 362 -14.69 -8.67 -11.28
CA LEU A 362 -14.45 -8.46 -12.70
C LEU A 362 -13.21 -7.59 -12.85
N ARG A 363 -12.16 -8.16 -13.46
CA ARG A 363 -10.95 -7.43 -13.84
C ARG A 363 -10.92 -7.18 -15.34
N ILE A 364 -10.62 -5.95 -15.74
CA ILE A 364 -10.30 -5.55 -17.12
C ILE A 364 -8.89 -4.97 -17.10
N CYS A 365 -7.95 -5.53 -17.86
CA CYS A 365 -6.57 -5.03 -17.95
C CYS A 365 -5.93 -5.38 -19.29
N SER A 366 -4.83 -4.72 -19.66
CA SER A 366 -4.05 -5.14 -20.83
C SER A 366 -3.49 -6.56 -20.63
N MET A 367 -3.44 -7.34 -21.72
CA MET A 367 -2.82 -8.68 -21.72
C MET A 367 -1.36 -8.66 -21.25
N LYS A 368 -0.65 -7.52 -21.34
CA LYS A 368 0.71 -7.36 -20.80
C LYS A 368 0.79 -7.56 -19.29
N TYR A 369 -0.30 -7.25 -18.58
CA TYR A 369 -0.40 -7.34 -17.12
C TYR A 369 -1.31 -8.49 -16.67
N PHE A 370 -1.76 -9.33 -17.61
CA PHE A 370 -2.58 -10.48 -17.30
C PHE A 370 -1.70 -11.69 -17.03
N THR A 371 -1.68 -12.14 -15.77
CA THR A 371 -1.05 -13.41 -15.39
C THR A 371 -2.12 -14.46 -15.20
N GLU A 372 -2.13 -15.54 -16.00
CA GLU A 372 -3.06 -16.66 -15.83
C GLU A 372 -2.92 -17.37 -14.47
N HIS A 373 -1.79 -17.17 -13.78
CA HIS A 373 -1.48 -17.69 -12.44
C HIS A 373 -1.97 -16.83 -11.28
N ASP A 374 -2.35 -15.55 -11.50
CA ASP A 374 -2.91 -14.70 -10.44
C ASP A 374 -4.35 -15.10 -10.04
N GLN A 375 -4.83 -16.25 -10.53
CA GLN A 375 -6.20 -16.72 -10.40
C GLN A 375 -6.35 -18.04 -9.65
N SER A 376 -5.26 -18.68 -9.22
CA SER A 376 -5.23 -19.87 -8.36
C SER A 376 -3.79 -20.35 -8.34
N ASP A 377 -3.10 -20.25 -7.22
CA ASP A 377 -1.97 -21.12 -6.80
C ASP A 377 -1.41 -20.53 -5.50
N SER A 378 -2.18 -20.61 -4.41
CA SER A 378 -1.63 -20.65 -3.06
C SER A 378 -1.42 -22.11 -2.64
N ASP A 379 -0.80 -22.89 -3.51
CA ASP A 379 -0.26 -24.18 -3.12
C ASP A 379 1.09 -23.94 -2.43
N GLN A 380 1.02 -23.96 -1.10
CA GLN A 380 2.06 -24.42 -0.18
C GLN A 380 3.49 -24.48 -0.75
N SER A 381 4.26 -23.41 -0.56
CA SER A 381 5.71 -23.56 -0.38
C SER A 381 6.01 -23.70 1.12
N ASP A 382 5.55 -24.82 1.70
CA ASP A 382 6.14 -25.39 2.90
C ASP A 382 7.52 -25.94 2.51
N SER A 383 8.55 -25.09 2.60
CA SER A 383 9.93 -25.56 2.73
C SER A 383 10.42 -25.27 4.14
N TYR A 384 9.76 -25.88 5.13
CA TYR A 384 10.42 -26.22 6.39
C TYR A 384 11.41 -27.36 6.08
N GLN A 385 12.64 -27.03 5.69
CA GLN A 385 13.74 -27.96 5.88
C GLN A 385 14.09 -27.94 7.37
N SER A 386 13.48 -28.88 8.09
CA SER A 386 13.89 -29.30 9.42
C SER A 386 15.16 -30.14 9.31
N ASP A 387 16.32 -29.54 9.61
CA ASP A 387 17.54 -30.29 9.86
C ASP A 387 17.45 -30.89 11.27
N PHE A 388 17.00 -32.14 11.33
CA PHE A 388 17.12 -33.00 12.49
C PHE A 388 18.54 -33.58 12.55
N TYR A 389 19.14 -33.47 13.73
CA TYR A 389 20.33 -34.14 14.26
C TYR A 389 20.76 -35.42 13.52
N GLN A 390 21.99 -35.40 12.98
CA GLN A 390 22.81 -36.61 12.88
C GLN A 390 23.72 -36.67 14.11
N SER A 391 23.45 -37.68 14.95
CA SER A 391 24.42 -38.25 15.87
C SER A 391 25.45 -39.03 15.08
N ASP A 392 26.72 -38.63 15.18
CA ASP A 392 27.84 -39.52 14.88
C ASP A 392 28.43 -39.97 16.22
N SER A 393 28.26 -41.26 16.49
CA SER A 393 29.13 -42.04 17.35
C SER A 393 30.13 -42.74 16.43
N ASP A 394 31.41 -42.42 16.58
CA ASP A 394 32.53 -43.36 16.77
C ASP A 394 33.74 -42.59 17.32
#